data_AF-A0A661UIF6-F1
#
_entry.id   AF-A0A661UIF6-F1
#
_cell.length_a   1.000
_cell.length_b   1.000
_cell.length_c   1.000
_cell.angle_alpha   90.00
_cell.angle_beta   90.00
_cell.angle_gamma   90.00
#
_symmetry.space_group_name_H-M   'P 1'
#
loop_
_entity.id
_entity.type
_entity.pdbx_description
1 polymer ?
#
loop_
_entity_poly.entity_id
_entity_poly.type
_entity_poly.pdbx_seq_one_letter_code
_entity_poly.pdbx_strand_id
1 'polypeptide(L)'
;MAFFKDSLSYESSEIILDTNDRTYSKKTSLQQGVSSMIGIIMVTSGCPVLSRLRPMVRFHLPFANPQETLYRTVSMYLMQQYFHYKKGLEADWDLKGLIEIYKNVHEVNIAFFERLSALQGKDANVNALIILDNFANYVNFNLDNERITKLETLFGEIE
;
A
#
# COMPACT_ATOMS: atom_id res chain seq x y z
N MET A 1 -15.65 5.81 8.44
CA MET A 1 -14.61 6.81 8.81
C MET A 1 -15.00 7.72 9.97
N ALA A 2 -16.28 7.86 10.33
CA ALA A 2 -16.70 8.66 11.50
C ALA A 2 -16.14 8.15 12.85
N PHE A 3 -15.75 6.88 12.93
CA PHE A 3 -15.29 6.23 14.16
C PHE A 3 -14.01 6.86 14.76
N PHE A 4 -13.06 7.33 13.93
CA PHE A 4 -11.81 7.95 14.39
C PHE A 4 -11.82 9.48 14.27
N LYS A 5 -13.00 10.07 14.05
CA LYS A 5 -13.14 11.52 13.82
C LYS A 5 -12.65 12.35 15.00
N ASP A 6 -12.77 11.84 16.22
CA ASP A 6 -12.41 12.56 17.45
C ASP A 6 -11.12 12.00 18.10
N SER A 7 -10.35 11.19 17.38
CA SER A 7 -9.12 10.56 17.87
C SER A 7 -7.86 11.29 17.39
N LEU A 8 -6.85 11.40 18.24
CA LEU A 8 -5.56 12.03 17.88
C LEU A 8 -4.71 11.03 17.10
N SER A 9 -4.11 11.45 15.98
CA SER A 9 -3.38 10.53 15.11
C SER A 9 -2.17 9.86 15.79
N TYR A 10 -1.49 10.60 16.66
CA TYR A 10 -0.27 10.18 17.37
C TYR A 10 -0.54 9.44 18.69
N GLU A 11 -1.81 9.22 19.04
CA GLU A 11 -2.19 8.50 20.25
C GLU A 11 -1.57 7.09 20.26
N SER A 12 -0.80 6.78 21.30
CA SER A 12 -0.21 5.44 21.46
C SER A 12 -1.29 4.45 21.83
N SER A 13 -1.53 3.49 20.94
CA SER A 13 -2.59 2.50 21.04
C SER A 13 -2.00 1.09 20.86
N GLU A 14 -2.58 0.12 21.54
CA GLU A 14 -2.39 -1.29 21.22
C GLU A 14 -3.39 -1.66 20.13
N ILE A 15 -2.89 -2.08 18.97
CA ILE A 15 -3.70 -2.38 17.79
C ILE A 15 -3.63 -3.88 17.54
N ILE A 16 -4.79 -4.52 17.59
CA ILE A 16 -4.96 -5.95 17.34
C ILE A 16 -5.80 -6.11 16.07
N LEU A 17 -5.31 -6.92 15.13
CA LEU A 17 -5.95 -7.19 13.85
C LEU A 17 -6.07 -8.70 13.66
N ASP A 18 -7.30 -9.17 13.59
CA ASP A 18 -7.61 -10.57 13.35
C ASP A 18 -7.92 -10.82 11.87
N THR A 19 -7.24 -11.82 11.31
CA THR A 19 -7.51 -12.38 9.99
C THR A 19 -7.83 -13.85 10.14
N ASN A 20 -8.36 -14.49 9.09
CA ASN A 20 -8.67 -15.92 9.14
C ASN A 20 -7.45 -16.79 9.47
N ASP A 21 -6.25 -16.36 9.07
CA ASP A 21 -5.04 -17.17 9.18
C ASP A 21 -4.16 -16.76 10.37
N ARG A 22 -4.27 -15.51 10.86
CA ARG A 22 -3.34 -14.89 11.82
C ARG A 22 -3.98 -13.76 12.62
N THR A 23 -3.52 -13.59 13.86
CA THR A 23 -3.70 -12.37 14.65
C THR A 23 -2.40 -11.55 14.63
N TYR A 24 -2.50 -10.25 14.37
CA TYR A 24 -1.38 -9.31 14.40
C TYR A 24 -1.60 -8.32 15.54
N SER A 25 -0.58 -8.09 16.37
CA SER A 25 -0.63 -7.12 17.46
C SER A 25 0.57 -6.17 17.40
N LYS A 26 0.33 -4.86 17.52
CA LYS A 26 1.39 -3.87 17.58
C LYS A 26 1.00 -2.70 18.46
N LYS A 27 1.87 -2.33 19.42
CA LYS A 27 1.77 -1.05 20.12
C LYS A 27 2.37 0.04 19.24
N THR A 28 1.55 0.95 18.74
CA THR A 28 1.95 1.99 17.77
C THR A 28 1.02 3.19 17.82
N SER A 29 1.19 4.17 16.93
CA SER A 29 0.27 5.30 16.82
C SER A 29 -1.05 4.87 16.16
N LEU A 30 -2.15 5.49 16.57
CA LEU A 30 -3.47 5.18 16.03
C LEU A 30 -3.51 5.30 14.50
N GLN A 31 -2.87 6.35 13.94
CA GLN A 31 -2.78 6.55 12.49
C GLN A 31 -2.16 5.36 11.75
N GLN A 32 -1.23 4.62 12.36
CA GLN A 32 -0.58 3.47 11.73
C GLN A 32 -1.54 2.28 11.58
N GLY A 33 -2.40 2.05 12.57
CA GLY A 33 -3.46 1.04 12.47
C GLY A 33 -4.58 1.46 11.55
N VAL A 34 -5.03 2.72 11.66
CA VAL A 34 -6.04 3.29 10.77
C VAL A 34 -5.58 3.25 9.32
N SER A 35 -4.30 3.51 9.03
CA SER A 35 -3.72 3.40 7.69
C SER A 35 -3.84 1.99 7.11
N SER A 36 -3.52 0.96 7.92
CA SER A 36 -3.63 -0.44 7.50
C SER A 36 -5.09 -0.80 7.13
N MET A 37 -6.06 -0.32 7.92
CA MET A 37 -7.49 -0.52 7.66
C MET A 37 -7.98 0.26 6.43
N ILE A 38 -7.66 1.55 6.33
CA ILE A 38 -8.09 2.42 5.22
C ILE A 38 -7.56 1.89 3.88
N GLY A 39 -6.31 1.39 3.84
CA GLY A 39 -5.74 0.80 2.62
C GLY A 39 -6.58 -0.35 2.06
N ILE A 40 -7.17 -1.19 2.93
CA ILE A 40 -8.09 -2.26 2.51
C ILE A 40 -9.42 -1.69 2.05
N ILE A 41 -10.00 -0.76 2.82
CA ILE A 41 -11.32 -0.17 2.52
C ILE A 41 -11.29 0.52 1.16
N MET A 42 -10.26 1.31 0.87
CA MET A 42 -10.15 2.05 -0.39
C MET A 42 -10.05 1.11 -1.61
N VAL A 43 -9.29 0.01 -1.49
CA VAL A 43 -9.18 -0.99 -2.58
C VAL A 43 -10.49 -1.76 -2.78
N THR A 44 -11.23 -2.00 -1.70
CA THR A 44 -12.48 -2.79 -1.72
C THR A 44 -13.73 -1.95 -2.01
N SER A 45 -13.64 -0.61 -2.01
CA SER A 45 -14.77 0.30 -2.22
C SER A 45 -15.14 0.56 -3.69
N GLY A 46 -14.71 -0.30 -4.63
CA GLY A 46 -15.05 -0.17 -6.05
C GLY A 46 -14.24 0.86 -6.84
N CYS A 47 -13.17 1.44 -6.28
CA CYS A 47 -12.29 2.35 -7.02
C CYS A 47 -11.58 1.60 -8.17
N PRO A 48 -11.76 2.01 -9.44
CA PRO A 48 -11.18 1.30 -10.57
C PRO A 48 -9.64 1.39 -10.60
N VAL A 49 -9.07 2.51 -10.16
CA VAL A 49 -7.62 2.70 -10.04
C VAL A 49 -7.03 1.71 -9.05
N LEU A 50 -7.60 1.65 -7.83
CA LEU A 50 -7.10 0.78 -6.76
C LEU A 50 -7.44 -0.70 -6.98
N SER A 51 -8.32 -1.04 -7.92
CA SER A 51 -8.70 -2.42 -8.22
C SER A 51 -7.51 -3.31 -8.61
N ARG A 52 -6.45 -2.71 -9.17
CA ARG A 52 -5.19 -3.39 -9.50
C ARG A 52 -4.44 -3.91 -8.27
N LEU A 53 -4.71 -3.34 -7.10
CA LEU A 53 -4.10 -3.73 -5.82
C LEU A 53 -4.93 -4.76 -5.04
N ARG A 54 -6.02 -5.30 -5.62
CA ARG A 54 -6.83 -6.34 -4.96
C ARG A 54 -6.05 -7.56 -4.45
N PRO A 55 -5.02 -8.07 -5.15
CA PRO A 55 -4.23 -9.18 -4.60
C PRO A 55 -3.50 -8.79 -3.29
N MET A 56 -3.12 -7.52 -3.13
CA MET A 56 -2.53 -7.01 -1.88
C MET A 56 -3.51 -7.01 -0.71
N VAL A 57 -4.82 -7.00 -0.96
CA VAL A 57 -5.85 -7.15 0.08
C VAL A 57 -5.93 -8.59 0.54
N ARG A 58 -5.91 -9.55 -0.39
CA ARG A 58 -5.96 -10.99 -0.05
C ARG A 58 -4.77 -11.41 0.81
N PHE A 59 -3.59 -10.88 0.49
CA PHE A 59 -2.35 -11.17 1.21
C PHE A 59 -1.87 -9.94 2.00
N HIS A 60 -2.79 -9.18 2.59
CA HIS A 60 -2.46 -7.95 3.30
C HIS A 60 -1.50 -8.23 4.46
N LEU A 61 -0.43 -7.44 4.54
CA LEU A 61 0.49 -7.42 5.68
C LEU A 61 0.20 -6.16 6.48
N PRO A 62 -0.48 -6.25 7.63
CA PRO A 62 -0.67 -5.11 8.50
C PRO A 62 0.67 -4.55 9.00
N PHE A 63 0.71 -3.24 9.22
CA PHE A 63 1.89 -2.55 9.75
C PHE A 63 3.17 -2.68 8.90
N ALA A 64 3.02 -3.02 7.62
CA ALA A 64 4.14 -3.17 6.69
C ALA A 64 4.98 -1.88 6.63
N ASN A 65 6.29 -2.05 6.59
CA ASN A 65 7.23 -0.97 6.32
C ASN A 65 7.34 -0.70 4.79
N PRO A 66 8.00 0.40 4.38
CA PRO A 66 8.13 0.73 2.96
C PRO A 66 8.84 -0.33 2.12
N GLN A 67 9.88 -0.99 2.65
CA GLN A 67 10.62 -2.05 1.95
C GLN A 67 9.76 -3.31 1.76
N GLU A 68 9.03 -3.72 2.80
CA GLU A 68 8.07 -4.83 2.70
C GLU A 68 6.97 -4.53 1.67
N THR A 69 6.51 -3.28 1.63
CA THR A 69 5.51 -2.84 0.65
C THR A 69 6.08 -2.86 -0.77
N LEU A 70 7.30 -2.36 -0.98
CA LEU A 70 7.98 -2.39 -2.27
C LEU A 70 8.14 -3.83 -2.77
N TYR A 71 8.75 -4.69 -1.96
CA TYR A 71 8.96 -6.09 -2.30
C TYR A 71 7.66 -6.80 -2.68
N ARG A 72 6.64 -6.73 -1.81
CA ARG A 72 5.33 -7.38 -2.04
C ARG A 72 4.65 -6.88 -3.31
N THR A 73 4.75 -5.57 -3.58
CA THR A 73 4.14 -4.93 -4.74
C THR A 73 4.81 -5.40 -6.03
N VAL A 74 6.14 -5.39 -6.07
CA VAL A 74 6.93 -5.85 -7.23
C VAL A 74 6.67 -7.34 -7.47
N SER A 75 6.74 -8.17 -6.43
CA SER A 75 6.48 -9.61 -6.55
C SER A 75 5.06 -9.90 -7.04
N MET A 76 4.06 -9.16 -6.53
CA MET A 76 2.68 -9.28 -7.00
C MET A 76 2.56 -8.92 -8.49
N TYR A 77 3.17 -7.81 -8.90
CA TYR A 77 3.11 -7.37 -10.29
C TYR A 77 3.79 -8.36 -11.24
N LEU A 78 5.00 -8.82 -10.91
CA LEU A 78 5.70 -9.83 -11.70
C LEU A 78 4.94 -11.16 -11.76
N MET A 79 4.22 -11.54 -10.70
CA MET A 79 3.32 -12.70 -10.73
C MET A 79 2.19 -12.51 -11.76
N GLN A 80 1.63 -11.30 -11.87
CA GLN A 80 0.66 -10.99 -12.93
C GLN A 80 1.30 -11.12 -14.32
N GLN A 81 2.51 -10.59 -14.50
CA GLN A 81 3.22 -10.65 -15.78
C GLN A 81 3.59 -12.08 -16.18
N TYR A 82 3.94 -12.94 -15.21
CA TYR A 82 4.13 -14.37 -15.43
C TYR A 82 2.87 -15.02 -16.03
N PHE A 83 1.67 -14.67 -15.52
CA PHE A 83 0.42 -15.19 -16.08
C PHE A 83 0.08 -14.60 -17.46
N HIS A 84 0.51 -13.37 -17.77
CA HIS A 84 0.43 -12.83 -19.14
C HIS A 84 1.28 -13.65 -20.09
N TYR A 85 2.56 -13.88 -19.74
CA TYR A 85 3.46 -14.73 -20.50
C TYR A 85 2.89 -16.13 -20.74
N LYS A 86 2.34 -16.78 -19.70
CA LYS A 86 1.69 -18.09 -19.83
C LYS A 86 0.47 -18.12 -20.76
N LYS A 87 -0.14 -16.97 -21.03
CA LYS A 87 -1.27 -16.81 -21.96
C LYS A 87 -0.82 -16.35 -23.35
N GLY A 88 0.48 -16.26 -23.63
CA GLY A 88 1.02 -15.75 -24.89
C GLY A 88 0.88 -14.23 -25.05
N LEU A 89 0.62 -13.51 -23.96
CA LEU A 89 0.62 -12.05 -23.95
C LEU A 89 2.04 -11.53 -23.64
N GLU A 90 2.34 -10.33 -24.10
CA GLU A 90 3.59 -9.65 -23.77
C GLU A 90 3.62 -9.28 -22.28
N ALA A 91 4.71 -9.67 -21.61
CA ALA A 91 4.95 -9.40 -20.20
C ALA A 91 5.76 -8.10 -20.04
N ASP A 92 5.33 -7.24 -19.12
CA ASP A 92 6.03 -5.98 -18.79
C ASP A 92 7.13 -6.22 -17.74
N TRP A 93 8.31 -6.60 -18.22
CA TRP A 93 9.50 -6.83 -17.38
C TRP A 93 10.14 -5.53 -16.88
N ASP A 94 9.90 -4.42 -17.59
CA ASP A 94 10.41 -3.08 -17.24
C ASP A 94 9.55 -2.38 -16.16
N LEU A 95 8.50 -3.05 -15.65
CA LEU A 95 7.60 -2.54 -14.61
C LEU A 95 6.90 -1.21 -14.97
N LYS A 96 6.81 -0.85 -16.26
CA LYS A 96 6.24 0.42 -16.72
C LYS A 96 4.80 0.59 -16.28
N GLY A 97 4.00 -0.47 -16.38
CA GLY A 97 2.61 -0.45 -15.92
C GLY A 97 2.49 -0.38 -14.40
N LEU A 98 3.47 -0.88 -13.65
CA LEU A 98 3.48 -0.75 -12.18
C LEU A 98 3.74 0.69 -11.76
N ILE A 99 4.70 1.36 -12.41
CA ILE A 99 4.97 2.79 -12.21
C ILE A 99 3.69 3.59 -12.47
N GLU A 100 2.98 3.31 -13.57
CA GLU A 100 1.74 4.00 -13.90
C GLU A 100 0.63 3.73 -12.88
N ILE A 101 0.48 2.49 -12.39
CA ILE A 101 -0.45 2.18 -11.30
C ILE A 101 -0.17 3.04 -10.07
N TYR A 102 1.10 3.15 -9.66
CA TYR A 102 1.46 3.88 -8.44
C TYR A 102 1.41 5.40 -8.58
N LYS A 103 1.60 5.95 -9.79
CA LYS A 103 1.26 7.35 -10.08
C LYS A 103 -0.23 7.61 -9.89
N ASN A 104 -1.09 6.74 -10.42
CA ASN A 104 -2.53 6.87 -10.25
C ASN A 104 -2.98 6.67 -8.78
N VAL A 105 -2.30 5.80 -8.02
CA VAL A 105 -2.55 5.63 -6.58
C VAL A 105 -2.26 6.93 -5.82
N HIS A 106 -1.16 7.62 -6.14
CA HIS A 106 -0.81 8.91 -5.55
C HIS A 106 -1.92 9.95 -5.75
N GLU A 107 -2.40 10.11 -7.00
CA GLU A 107 -3.52 11.02 -7.32
C GLU A 107 -4.79 10.69 -6.54
N VAL A 108 -5.11 9.39 -6.41
CA VAL A 108 -6.25 8.94 -5.61
C VAL A 108 -6.06 9.30 -4.14
N ASN A 109 -4.87 9.08 -3.57
CA ASN A 109 -4.57 9.41 -2.18
C ASN A 109 -4.70 10.91 -1.91
N ILE A 110 -4.21 11.77 -2.81
CA ILE A 110 -4.38 13.23 -2.74
C ILE A 110 -5.88 13.58 -2.74
N ALA A 111 -6.66 13.06 -3.69
CA ALA A 111 -8.09 13.35 -3.75
C ALA A 111 -8.85 12.86 -2.50
N PHE A 112 -8.45 11.74 -1.91
CA PHE A 112 -9.00 11.28 -0.63
C PHE A 112 -8.57 12.18 0.53
N PHE A 113 -7.32 12.62 0.55
CA PHE A 113 -6.79 13.53 1.56
C PHE A 113 -7.56 14.85 1.56
N GLU A 114 -7.78 15.47 0.40
CA GLU A 114 -8.55 16.71 0.28
C GLU A 114 -9.99 16.54 0.81
N ARG A 115 -10.66 15.46 0.41
CA ARG A 115 -12.02 15.15 0.87
C ARG A 115 -12.11 14.96 2.38
N LEU A 116 -11.16 14.25 2.99
CA LEU A 116 -11.17 14.00 4.43
C LEU A 116 -10.72 15.22 5.23
N SER A 117 -9.81 16.03 4.70
CA SER A 117 -9.34 17.26 5.35
C SER A 117 -10.43 18.33 5.40
N ALA A 118 -11.39 18.30 4.47
CA ALA A 118 -12.57 19.17 4.49
C ALA A 118 -13.58 18.80 5.60
N LEU A 119 -13.49 17.62 6.20
CA LEU A 119 -14.38 17.19 7.29
C LEU A 119 -13.86 17.73 8.63
N GLN A 120 -14.65 18.53 9.35
CA GLN A 120 -14.30 18.98 10.70
C GLN A 120 -14.06 17.78 11.63
N GLY A 121 -12.91 17.71 12.30
CA GLY A 121 -12.54 16.63 13.21
C GLY A 121 -11.03 16.60 13.50
N LYS A 122 -10.58 15.63 14.29
CA LYS A 122 -9.16 15.32 14.51
C LYS A 122 -8.54 14.57 13.33
N ASP A 123 -7.22 14.47 13.33
CA ASP A 123 -6.37 14.22 12.17
C ASP A 123 -6.02 12.74 11.93
N ALA A 124 -6.51 11.79 12.73
CA ALA A 124 -6.17 10.37 12.62
C ALA A 124 -6.44 9.79 11.22
N ASN A 125 -7.59 10.10 10.63
CA ASN A 125 -7.94 9.64 9.27
C ASN A 125 -7.05 10.29 8.18
N VAL A 126 -6.72 11.57 8.37
CA VAL A 126 -5.93 12.36 7.41
C VAL A 126 -4.47 11.88 7.41
N ASN A 127 -3.88 11.72 8.60
CA ASN A 127 -2.51 11.22 8.75
C ASN A 127 -2.38 9.74 8.35
N ALA A 128 -3.44 8.94 8.48
CA ALA A 128 -3.47 7.59 7.94
C ALA A 128 -3.35 7.54 6.41
N LEU A 129 -3.95 8.50 5.69
CA LEU A 129 -3.79 8.64 4.24
C LEU A 129 -2.39 9.13 3.86
N ILE A 130 -1.79 10.03 4.64
CA ILE A 130 -0.41 10.46 4.42
C ILE A 130 0.56 9.27 4.47
N ILE A 131 0.34 8.32 5.40
CA ILE A 131 1.14 7.07 5.44
C ILE A 131 0.99 6.27 4.14
N LEU A 132 -0.24 6.13 3.63
CA LEU A 132 -0.49 5.41 2.37
C LEU A 132 0.14 6.14 1.17
N ASP A 133 0.11 7.46 1.16
CA ASP A 133 0.73 8.26 0.11
C ASP A 133 2.26 8.17 0.14
N ASN A 134 2.85 8.15 1.34
CA ASN A 134 4.28 7.90 1.50
C ASN A 134 4.69 6.54 0.95
N PHE A 135 3.86 5.50 1.10
CA PHE A 135 4.12 4.21 0.46
C PHE A 135 4.03 4.30 -1.06
N ALA A 136 3.04 5.04 -1.60
CA ALA A 136 2.90 5.21 -3.04
C ALA A 136 4.12 5.91 -3.65
N ASN A 137 4.56 7.00 -3.02
CA ASN A 137 5.76 7.75 -3.39
C ASN A 137 7.03 6.91 -3.24
N TYR A 138 7.15 6.16 -2.15
CA TYR A 138 8.29 5.28 -1.92
C TYR A 138 8.42 4.22 -3.02
N VAL A 139 7.30 3.60 -3.40
CA VAL A 139 7.28 2.61 -4.49
C VAL A 139 7.66 3.29 -5.80
N ASN A 140 6.98 4.38 -6.21
CA ASN A 140 7.31 5.11 -7.43
C ASN A 140 8.80 5.49 -7.51
N PHE A 141 9.35 6.00 -6.42
CA PHE A 141 10.74 6.45 -6.36
C PHE A 141 11.75 5.30 -6.49
N ASN A 142 11.44 4.11 -5.97
CA ASN A 142 12.36 2.96 -6.03
C ASN A 142 12.14 2.08 -7.27
N LEU A 143 11.02 2.25 -7.99
CA LEU A 143 10.79 1.58 -9.28
C LEU A 143 11.56 2.21 -10.44
N ASP A 144 12.23 3.35 -10.24
CA ASP A 144 13.25 3.80 -11.17
C ASP A 144 14.36 2.73 -11.23
N ASN A 145 14.62 2.18 -12.42
CA ASN A 145 15.27 0.89 -12.66
C ASN A 145 16.62 0.68 -11.94
N GLU A 146 17.27 1.76 -11.51
CA GLU A 146 18.55 1.71 -10.79
C GLU A 146 18.42 1.46 -9.27
N ARG A 147 17.23 1.61 -8.68
CA ARG A 147 17.04 1.50 -7.22
C ARG A 147 16.39 0.20 -6.78
N ILE A 148 15.61 -0.43 -7.65
CA ILE A 148 14.99 -1.73 -7.40
C ILE A 148 16.05 -2.84 -7.27
N THR A 149 17.22 -2.65 -7.89
CA THR A 149 18.40 -3.53 -7.78
C THR A 149 18.86 -3.73 -6.34
N LYS A 150 18.52 -2.82 -5.41
CA LYS A 150 18.76 -3.04 -3.97
C LYS A 150 18.07 -4.31 -3.45
N LEU A 151 16.96 -4.72 -4.05
CA LEU A 151 16.28 -5.98 -3.71
C LEU A 151 17.08 -7.22 -4.14
N GLU A 152 18.00 -7.10 -5.12
CA GLU A 152 18.87 -8.21 -5.54
C GLU A 152 19.73 -8.70 -4.37
N THR A 153 20.14 -7.80 -3.48
CA THR A 153 20.90 -8.15 -2.27
C THR A 153 20.21 -9.17 -1.36
N LEU A 154 18.89 -9.31 -1.46
CA LEU A 154 18.12 -10.32 -0.71
C LEU A 154 18.34 -11.74 -1.22
N PHE A 155 18.81 -11.90 -2.45
CA PHE A 155 18.96 -13.19 -3.13
C PHE A 155 20.42 -13.70 -3.16
N GLY A 156 21.37 -12.91 -2.64
CA GLY A 156 22.79 -13.21 -2.73
C GLY A 156 23.40 -12.81 -4.08
N GLU A 157 24.52 -13.43 -4.45
CA GLU A 157 25.09 -13.29 -5.80
C GLU A 157 24.15 -13.99 -6.79
N ILE A 158 23.54 -13.22 -7.69
CA ILE A 158 22.80 -13.74 -8.84
C ILE A 158 23.85 -13.94 -9.94
N GLU A 159 24.27 -15.18 -10.17
CA GLU A 159 25.16 -15.58 -11.28
C GLU A 159 24.52 -15.34 -12.65
#